data_AF-A0A920K3X0-F1
#
_entry.id   AF-A0A920K3X0-F1
#
_cell.length_a   1.000
_cell.length_b   1.000
_cell.length_c   1.000
_cell.angle_alpha   90.00
_cell.angle_beta   90.00
_cell.angle_gamma   90.00
#
_symmetry.space_group_name_H-M   'P 1'
#
loop_
_entity.id
_entity.type
_entity.pdbx_description
1 polymer ?
#
loop_
_entity_poly.entity_id
_entity_poly.type
_entity_poly.pdbx_seq_one_letter_code
_entity_poly.pdbx_strand_id
1 'polypeptide(L)'
;MSKDKIKEISGVVLGHSDGYGFLRPDIGKEDFYLSPTEMLKVMHGDQVVVKIYPGREKQRTDAVILKVVKRAQQDLVGRLVFENGLYLVVPEEKRINHDIVVSKNNLQTAKIGQIVVVSLIDQPTKVTPPIGKIIEVVGDGDMPGIENEIALRKFKIPHHFSDEILRMTEADVSKFYATKSDKKRIDLTEIDFFTVDGSDAKDFDDAIYVEAHKKGGWRALVAIADVSSYVHSGDPIDQEAFFGYFCLFS
;
A
#
# COMPACT_ATOMS: atom_id res chain seq x y z
N MET A 1 33.21 -26.54 30.60
CA MET A 1 32.50 -25.29 30.25
C MET A 1 32.15 -25.36 28.77
N SER A 2 30.94 -25.84 28.46
CA SER A 2 30.46 -25.99 27.09
C SER A 2 30.24 -24.61 26.47
N LYS A 3 30.78 -24.36 25.27
CA LYS A 3 30.44 -23.18 24.47
C LYS A 3 29.00 -23.33 24.04
N ASP A 4 28.06 -22.73 24.77
CA ASP A 4 26.70 -22.55 24.29
C ASP A 4 26.78 -21.84 22.94
N LYS A 5 26.42 -22.56 21.87
CA LYS A 5 26.46 -22.05 20.50
C LYS A 5 25.44 -20.93 20.39
N ILE A 6 25.94 -19.71 20.53
CA ILE A 6 25.27 -18.48 20.14
C ILE A 6 24.76 -18.68 18.71
N LYS A 7 23.44 -18.67 18.52
CA LYS A 7 22.82 -18.78 17.21
C LYS A 7 22.37 -17.39 16.78
N GLU A 8 22.90 -16.93 15.66
CA GLU A 8 22.43 -15.74 14.97
C GLU A 8 21.33 -16.13 13.99
N ILE A 9 20.22 -15.40 14.01
CA ILE A 9 19.07 -15.64 13.13
C ILE A 9 18.67 -14.33 12.48
N SER A 10 18.44 -14.36 11.17
CA SER A 10 17.87 -13.27 10.40
C SER A 10 16.35 -13.43 10.31
N GLY A 11 15.62 -12.32 10.28
CA GLY A 11 14.17 -12.32 10.16
C GLY A 11 13.58 -10.93 10.08
N VAL A 12 12.25 -10.89 10.02
CA VAL A 12 11.45 -9.66 9.96
C VAL A 12 10.84 -9.35 11.32
N VAL A 13 10.92 -8.10 11.75
CA VAL A 13 10.32 -7.61 12.99
C VAL A 13 8.81 -7.43 12.82
N LEU A 14 8.05 -8.01 13.72
CA LEU A 14 6.60 -7.86 13.85
C LEU A 14 6.31 -7.11 15.14
N GLY A 15 6.17 -5.78 15.05
CA GLY A 15 5.72 -4.96 16.17
C GLY A 15 4.29 -5.28 16.65
N HIS A 16 4.03 -5.05 17.92
CA HIS A 16 2.73 -5.14 18.58
C HIS A 16 2.37 -3.77 19.20
N SER A 17 1.09 -3.45 19.34
CA SER A 17 0.63 -2.16 19.89
C SER A 17 1.03 -1.88 21.34
N ASP A 18 1.43 -2.92 22.08
CA ASP A 18 1.76 -2.82 23.50
C ASP A 18 3.26 -2.57 23.73
N GLY A 19 4.02 -2.23 22.69
CA GLY A 19 5.45 -1.93 22.78
C GLY A 19 6.38 -3.12 22.51
N TYR A 20 5.95 -4.36 22.76
CA TYR A 20 6.73 -5.55 22.44
C TYR A 20 6.62 -5.93 20.95
N GLY A 21 7.39 -6.94 20.53
CA GLY A 21 7.27 -7.48 19.18
C GLY A 21 7.79 -8.91 19.09
N PHE A 22 7.84 -9.39 17.86
CA PHE A 22 8.40 -10.70 17.54
C PHE A 22 9.35 -10.59 16.36
N LEU A 23 10.31 -11.50 16.28
CA LEU A 23 11.07 -11.76 15.07
C LEU A 23 10.50 -12.99 14.40
N ARG A 24 10.01 -12.84 13.16
CA ARG A 24 9.72 -13.96 12.28
C ARG A 24 10.98 -14.35 11.53
N PRO A 25 11.57 -15.53 11.78
CA PRO A 25 12.82 -15.92 11.15
C PRO A 25 12.64 -16.18 9.65
N ASP A 26 13.67 -15.90 8.86
CA ASP A 26 13.69 -16.22 7.42
C ASP A 26 13.63 -17.75 7.19
N ILE A 27 14.17 -18.52 8.13
CA ILE A 27 14.20 -19.99 8.11
C ILE A 27 13.67 -20.52 9.44
N GLY A 28 12.54 -21.24 9.38
CA GLY A 28 11.86 -21.79 10.54
C GLY A 28 10.41 -21.35 10.60
N LYS A 29 9.68 -21.81 11.63
CA LYS A 29 8.27 -21.45 11.85
C LYS A 29 8.00 -20.77 13.19
N GLU A 30 8.95 -20.83 14.12
CA GLU A 30 8.76 -20.27 15.46
C GLU A 30 9.24 -18.82 15.50
N ASP A 31 8.32 -17.93 15.89
CA ASP A 31 8.61 -16.51 16.09
C ASP A 31 9.34 -16.33 17.45
N PHE A 32 10.36 -15.46 17.48
CA PHE A 32 11.13 -15.16 18.69
C PHE A 32 10.63 -13.88 19.35
N TYR A 33 10.55 -13.83 20.68
CA TYR A 33 10.07 -12.66 21.38
C TYR A 33 11.12 -11.53 21.39
N LEU A 34 10.66 -10.31 21.12
CA LEU A 34 11.44 -9.08 21.26
C LEU A 34 10.81 -8.25 22.38
N SER A 35 11.62 -8.00 23.42
CA SER A 35 11.21 -7.15 24.53
C SER A 35 10.95 -5.70 24.07
N PRO A 36 10.13 -4.92 24.80
CA PRO A 36 9.94 -3.50 24.51
C PRO A 36 11.26 -2.72 24.37
N THR A 37 12.25 -3.05 25.20
CA THR A 37 13.60 -2.45 25.14
C THR A 37 14.33 -2.71 23.82
N GLU A 38 14.14 -3.89 23.23
CA GLU A 38 14.72 -4.22 21.93
C GLU A 38 13.95 -3.55 20.80
N MET A 39 12.63 -3.46 20.92
CA MET A 39 11.75 -2.76 19.98
C MET A 39 12.05 -1.25 19.87
N LEU A 40 12.69 -0.64 20.87
CA LEU A 40 13.15 0.75 20.76
C LEU A 40 14.16 0.98 19.60
N LYS A 41 14.85 -0.05 19.12
CA LYS A 41 15.89 0.09 18.07
C LYS A 41 15.34 -0.02 16.64
N VAL A 42 14.10 -0.45 16.49
CA VAL A 42 13.54 -0.96 15.23
C VAL A 42 12.08 -0.57 15.06
N MET A 43 11.60 -0.64 13.82
CA MET A 43 10.20 -0.46 13.49
C MET A 43 9.59 -1.75 12.95
N HIS A 44 8.26 -1.79 12.90
CA HIS A 44 7.53 -2.90 12.28
C HIS A 44 7.97 -3.09 10.83
N GLY A 45 8.27 -4.34 10.45
CA GLY A 45 8.73 -4.72 9.12
C GLY A 45 10.24 -4.70 8.92
N ASP A 46 11.02 -4.10 9.83
CA ASP A 46 12.49 -4.07 9.70
C ASP A 46 13.07 -5.49 9.61
N GLN A 47 14.03 -5.69 8.70
CA GLN A 47 14.78 -6.93 8.62
C GLN A 47 16.03 -6.83 9.47
N VAL A 48 16.22 -7.77 10.39
CA VAL A 48 17.25 -7.70 11.43
C VAL A 48 17.94 -9.04 11.62
N VAL A 49 19.15 -8.98 12.17
CA VAL A 49 19.84 -10.15 12.72
C VAL A 49 19.77 -10.07 14.24
N VAL A 50 19.28 -11.13 14.86
CA VAL A 50 19.23 -11.29 16.31
C VAL A 50 20.17 -12.36 16.80
N LYS A 51 20.57 -12.21 18.05
CA LYS A 51 21.25 -13.22 18.84
C LYS A 51 20.25 -13.85 19.80
N ILE A 52 20.21 -15.18 19.79
CA ILE A 52 19.31 -15.95 20.65
C ILE A 52 20.08 -16.47 21.85
N TYR A 53 19.54 -16.23 23.05
CA TYR A 53 20.05 -16.79 24.29
C TYR A 53 19.14 -17.95 24.73
N PRO A 54 19.68 -19.16 24.99
CA PRO A 54 18.87 -20.26 25.48
C PRO A 54 18.20 -19.86 26.81
N GLY A 55 16.87 -19.77 26.79
CA GLY A 55 16.08 -19.38 27.96
C GLY A 55 16.11 -20.45 29.05
N ARG A 56 15.94 -20.04 30.31
CA ARG A 56 15.68 -20.97 31.43
C ARG A 56 14.25 -21.51 31.29
N GLU A 57 14.14 -22.72 30.75
CA GLU A 57 13.12 -23.77 30.91
C GLU A 57 11.60 -23.46 30.85
N LYS A 58 11.11 -22.21 30.80
CA LYS A 58 9.64 -21.96 30.73
C LYS A 58 9.20 -20.61 30.16
N GLN A 59 10.12 -19.71 29.80
CA GLN A 59 9.81 -18.44 29.15
C GLN A 59 10.46 -18.39 27.77
N ARG A 60 9.66 -17.91 26.80
CA ARG A 60 9.99 -17.72 25.39
C ARG A 60 11.39 -17.12 25.25
N THR A 61 12.15 -17.67 24.31
CA THR A 61 13.55 -17.34 24.08
C THR A 61 13.71 -15.85 23.75
N ASP A 62 14.39 -15.11 24.63
CA ASP A 62 14.69 -13.69 24.41
C ASP A 62 15.69 -13.53 23.26
N ALA A 63 15.28 -12.76 22.25
CA ALA A 63 16.12 -12.36 21.13
C ALA A 63 16.66 -10.94 21.36
N VAL A 64 17.96 -10.76 21.14
CA VAL A 64 18.64 -9.45 21.21
C VAL A 64 19.04 -9.03 19.81
N ILE A 65 18.65 -7.83 19.40
CA ILE A 65 18.94 -7.29 18.07
C ILE A 65 20.42 -6.92 18.01
N LEU A 66 21.15 -7.52 17.06
CA LEU A 66 22.55 -7.22 16.79
C LEU A 66 22.69 -6.08 15.79
N LYS A 67 21.96 -6.18 14.67
CA LYS A 67 21.98 -5.18 13.60
C LYS A 67 20.70 -5.21 12.78
N VAL A 68 20.40 -4.07 12.15
CA VAL A 68 19.34 -3.93 11.16
C VAL A 68 19.95 -4.09 9.78
N VAL A 69 19.43 -5.05 9.02
CA VAL A 69 19.88 -5.37 7.65
C VAL A 69 19.20 -4.46 6.64
N LYS A 70 17.89 -4.26 6.80
CA LYS A 70 17.07 -3.46 5.89
C LYS A 70 15.95 -2.77 6.68
N ARG A 71 15.79 -1.47 6.47
CA ARG A 71 14.65 -0.71 7.00
C ARG A 71 13.43 -0.92 6.11
N ALA A 72 12.28 -1.19 6.71
CA ALA A 72 11.04 -1.39 5.94
C ALA A 72 10.40 -0.07 5.50
N GLN A 73 10.45 0.93 6.39
CA GLN A 73 9.74 2.18 6.22
C GLN A 73 10.76 3.32 6.18
N GLN A 74 10.68 4.12 5.12
CA GLN A 74 11.37 5.40 4.99
C GLN A 74 10.36 6.54 5.16
N ASP A 75 9.16 6.35 4.63
CA ASP A 75 8.05 7.28 4.74
C ASP A 75 6.90 6.62 5.51
N LEU A 76 6.25 7.40 6.37
CA LEU A 76 5.18 6.98 7.25
C LEU A 76 4.03 7.99 7.17
N VAL A 77 2.80 7.48 7.20
CA VAL A 77 1.61 8.31 7.36
C VAL A 77 1.26 8.40 8.84
N GLY A 78 0.99 9.60 9.31
CA GLY A 78 0.64 9.83 10.71
C GLY A 78 -0.02 11.17 10.94
N ARG A 79 -0.52 11.36 12.16
CA ARG A 79 -1.14 12.62 12.61
C ARG A 79 -0.08 13.52 13.23
N LEU A 80 -0.02 14.76 12.78
CA LEU A 80 0.83 15.78 13.38
C LEU A 80 0.20 16.30 14.68
N VAL A 81 0.90 16.16 15.80
CA VAL A 81 0.52 16.67 17.11
C VAL A 81 1.62 17.57 17.69
N PHE A 82 1.25 18.40 18.66
CA PHE A 82 2.20 19.22 19.41
C PHE A 82 2.04 18.95 20.90
N GLU A 83 3.01 18.26 21.48
CA GLU A 83 3.00 17.84 22.87
C GLU A 83 4.34 18.17 23.54
N ASN A 84 4.29 18.62 24.79
CA ASN A 84 5.49 18.91 25.60
C ASN A 84 6.51 19.85 24.90
N GLY A 85 6.03 20.75 24.05
CA GLY A 85 6.89 21.68 23.30
C GLY A 85 7.54 21.09 22.04
N LEU A 86 7.21 19.86 21.67
CA LEU A 86 7.73 19.14 20.51
C LEU A 86 6.62 18.90 19.48
N TYR A 87 6.97 19.00 18.20
CA TYR A 87 6.11 18.49 17.14
C TYR A 87 6.39 17.01 16.95
N LEU A 88 5.34 16.20 17.00
CA LEU A 88 5.39 14.76 16.86
C LEU A 88 4.47 14.32 15.73
N VAL A 89 4.88 13.33 14.96
CA VAL A 89 3.98 12.61 14.06
C VAL A 89 3.72 11.25 14.67
N VAL A 90 2.46 11.01 15.05
CA VAL A 90 2.00 9.73 15.58
C VAL A 90 1.60 8.85 14.40
N PRO A 91 2.26 7.71 14.16
CA PRO A 91 1.95 6.84 13.02
C PRO A 91 0.53 6.27 13.07
N GLU A 92 -0.12 6.16 11.91
CA GLU A 92 -1.40 5.43 11.78
C GLU A 92 -1.21 3.90 11.91
N GLU A 93 0.01 3.41 11.70
CA GLU A 93 0.35 2.01 11.92
C GLU A 93 0.61 1.74 13.41
N LYS A 94 -0.40 1.23 14.11
CA LYS A 94 -0.37 0.93 15.56
C LYS A 94 0.73 -0.05 15.98
N ARG A 95 1.34 -0.80 15.05
CA ARG A 95 2.48 -1.69 15.34
C ARG A 95 3.82 -0.94 15.45
N ILE A 96 3.84 0.35 15.11
CA ILE A 96 4.99 1.25 15.27
C ILE A 96 4.77 2.07 16.55
N ASN A 97 5.48 1.72 17.61
CA ASN A 97 5.40 2.41 18.90
C ASN A 97 6.42 3.55 19.04
N HIS A 98 6.70 4.24 17.93
CA HIS A 98 7.62 5.36 17.89
C HIS A 98 6.89 6.59 17.38
N ASP A 99 6.87 7.63 18.20
CA ASP A 99 6.49 8.97 17.73
C ASP A 99 7.67 9.60 17.00
N ILE A 100 7.43 10.14 15.81
CA ILE A 100 8.49 10.75 15.00
C ILE A 100 8.61 12.21 15.41
N VAL A 101 9.78 12.59 15.90
CA VAL A 101 10.08 13.97 16.26
C VAL A 101 10.33 14.78 15.00
N VAL A 102 9.62 15.89 14.85
CA VAL A 102 9.78 16.82 13.72
C VAL A 102 10.24 18.18 14.24
N SER A 103 11.31 18.71 13.64
CA SER A 103 11.77 20.06 13.97
C SER A 103 10.85 21.11 13.33
N LYS A 104 10.77 22.31 13.93
CA LYS A 104 9.94 23.40 13.39
C LYS A 104 10.27 23.76 11.94
N ASN A 105 11.53 23.63 11.53
CA ASN A 105 11.98 23.90 10.15
C ASN A 105 11.52 22.82 9.16
N ASN A 106 11.17 21.63 9.66
CA ASN A 106 10.77 20.47 8.86
C ASN A 106 9.25 20.27 8.80
N LEU A 107 8.45 21.23 9.28
CA LEU A 107 6.99 21.15 9.26
C LEU A 107 6.37 21.48 7.89
N GLN A 108 7.13 22.15 7.01
CA GLN A 108 6.61 22.73 5.78
C GLN A 108 5.36 23.61 6.04
N THR A 109 4.23 23.31 5.41
CA THR A 109 2.94 24.00 5.54
C THR A 109 1.96 23.28 6.48
N ALA A 110 2.38 22.18 7.11
CA ALA A 110 1.51 21.34 7.92
C ALA A 110 1.03 22.03 9.20
N LYS A 111 -0.23 21.77 9.55
CA LYS A 111 -0.87 22.26 10.77
C LYS A 111 -1.12 21.11 11.74
N ILE A 112 -1.14 21.43 13.03
CA ILE A 112 -1.46 20.47 14.09
C ILE A 112 -2.86 19.88 13.84
N GLY A 113 -2.99 18.57 14.01
CA GLY A 113 -4.22 17.81 13.77
C GLY A 113 -4.32 17.19 12.37
N GLN A 114 -3.48 17.63 11.42
CA GLN A 114 -3.49 17.12 10.06
C GLN A 114 -2.82 15.76 9.93
N ILE A 115 -3.29 14.98 8.96
CA ILE A 115 -2.64 13.78 8.47
C ILE A 115 -1.53 14.20 7.50
N VAL A 116 -0.34 13.69 7.73
CA VAL A 116 0.87 14.04 7.00
C VAL A 116 1.65 12.80 6.62
N VAL A 117 2.45 12.91 5.57
CA VAL A 117 3.51 11.95 5.27
C VAL A 117 4.82 12.50 5.80
N VAL A 118 5.45 11.73 6.68
CA VAL A 118 6.75 12.04 7.27
C VAL A 118 7.81 11.09 6.69
N SER A 119 8.91 11.67 6.21
CA SER A 119 10.10 10.93 5.78
C SER A 119 11.12 10.95 6.90
N LEU A 120 11.66 9.78 7.24
CA LEU A 120 12.63 9.60 8.32
C LEU A 120 14.01 10.13 7.90
N ILE A 121 14.53 11.10 8.66
CA ILE A 121 15.91 11.58 8.55
C ILE A 121 16.81 10.66 9.37
N ASP A 122 16.44 10.43 10.63
CA ASP A 122 17.17 9.55 11.54
C ASP A 122 16.25 8.42 12.02
N GLN A 123 16.78 7.21 11.98
CA GLN A 123 16.12 6.00 12.43
C GLN A 123 16.17 5.89 13.97
N PRO A 124 15.23 5.16 14.60
CA PRO A 124 15.20 5.05 16.04
C PRO A 124 16.43 4.31 16.56
N THR A 125 16.90 4.72 17.74
CA THR A 125 17.91 4.00 18.50
C THR A 125 17.36 3.64 19.86
N LYS A 126 18.13 2.88 20.65
CA LYS A 126 17.74 2.55 22.03
C LYS A 126 17.45 3.79 22.91
N VAL A 127 18.05 4.94 22.59
CA VAL A 127 18.01 6.15 23.42
C VAL A 127 17.41 7.36 22.73
N THR A 128 17.32 7.35 21.40
CA THR A 128 16.78 8.48 20.63
C THR A 128 15.56 8.03 19.82
N PRO A 129 14.46 8.80 19.86
CA PRO A 129 13.33 8.59 18.96
C PRO A 129 13.76 8.87 17.51
N PRO A 130 12.98 8.39 16.53
CA PRO A 130 13.21 8.73 15.14
C PRO A 130 12.96 10.22 14.88
N ILE A 131 13.73 10.80 13.97
CA ILE A 131 13.60 12.20 13.55
C ILE A 131 13.12 12.21 12.10
N GLY A 132 12.14 13.05 11.80
CA GLY A 132 11.56 13.13 10.47
C GLY A 132 11.44 14.55 9.92
N LYS A 133 11.09 14.59 8.64
CA LYS A 133 10.59 15.78 7.96
C LYS A 133 9.27 15.50 7.27
N ILE A 134 8.36 16.46 7.34
CA ILE A 134 7.11 16.37 6.59
C ILE A 134 7.46 16.57 5.12
N ILE A 135 6.96 15.67 4.27
CA ILE A 135 7.12 15.74 2.81
C ILE A 135 5.79 16.04 2.11
N GLU A 136 4.67 15.75 2.76
CA GLU A 136 3.33 15.94 2.20
C GLU A 136 2.30 16.16 3.31
N VAL A 137 1.32 17.03 3.05
CA VAL A 137 0.11 17.19 3.89
C VAL A 137 -1.03 16.49 3.15
N VAL A 138 -1.57 15.43 3.75
CA VAL A 138 -2.66 14.64 3.15
C VAL A 138 -3.99 15.37 3.34
N GLY A 139 -4.24 15.91 4.53
CA GLY A 139 -5.47 16.64 4.81
C GLY A 139 -5.79 16.72 6.31
N ASP A 140 -6.98 17.21 6.62
CA ASP A 140 -7.48 17.23 7.99
C ASP A 140 -7.98 15.83 8.38
N GLY A 141 -7.68 15.39 9.60
CA GLY A 141 -8.02 14.03 10.05
C GLY A 141 -9.52 13.73 10.17
N ASP A 142 -10.38 14.73 10.04
CA ASP A 142 -11.84 14.61 10.13
C ASP A 142 -12.51 14.81 8.74
N MET A 143 -11.71 14.92 7.68
CA MET A 143 -12.21 15.12 6.31
C MET A 143 -12.82 13.82 5.76
N PRO A 144 -14.00 13.87 5.11
CA PRO A 144 -14.56 12.69 4.45
C PRO A 144 -13.59 12.12 3.40
N GLY A 145 -13.35 10.81 3.44
CA GLY A 145 -12.48 10.11 2.49
C GLY A 145 -10.99 10.11 2.86
N ILE A 146 -10.61 10.68 4.01
CA ILE A 146 -9.21 10.68 4.47
C ILE A 146 -8.69 9.26 4.70
N GLU A 147 -9.56 8.30 5.05
CA GLU A 147 -9.20 6.90 5.24
C GLU A 147 -8.67 6.28 3.95
N ASN A 148 -9.25 6.65 2.80
CA ASN A 148 -8.81 6.21 1.49
C ASN A 148 -7.43 6.79 1.17
N GLU A 149 -7.24 8.10 1.39
CA GLU A 149 -5.95 8.76 1.17
C GLU A 149 -4.82 8.20 2.05
N ILE A 150 -5.15 7.84 3.30
CA ILE A 150 -4.24 7.14 4.23
C ILE A 150 -3.89 5.76 3.69
N ALA A 151 -4.90 4.98 3.26
CA ALA A 151 -4.69 3.63 2.74
C ALA A 151 -3.81 3.63 1.48
N LEU A 152 -4.08 4.53 0.54
CA LEU A 152 -3.30 4.69 -0.69
C LEU A 152 -1.81 4.89 -0.40
N ARG A 153 -1.48 5.81 0.52
CA ARG A 153 -0.08 6.10 0.89
C ARG A 153 0.54 5.01 1.75
N LYS A 154 -0.21 4.45 2.69
CA LYS A 154 0.27 3.38 3.58
C LYS A 154 0.69 2.13 2.81
N PHE A 155 -0.11 1.74 1.82
CA PHE A 155 0.17 0.59 0.96
C PHE A 155 0.96 0.94 -0.30
N LYS A 156 1.34 2.21 -0.47
CA LYS A 156 2.05 2.74 -1.65
C LYS A 156 1.34 2.36 -2.95
N ILE A 157 0.01 2.47 -2.94
CA ILE A 157 -0.84 2.21 -4.09
C ILE A 157 -0.68 3.39 -5.06
N PRO A 158 -0.30 3.13 -6.33
CA PRO A 158 -0.32 4.15 -7.37
C PRO A 158 -1.75 4.71 -7.53
N HIS A 159 -1.90 6.03 -7.44
CA HIS A 159 -3.20 6.71 -7.51
C HIS A 159 -3.19 7.95 -8.41
N HIS A 160 -2.05 8.25 -9.02
CA HIS A 160 -1.91 9.33 -9.99
C HIS A 160 -1.35 8.78 -11.29
N PHE A 161 -2.04 9.06 -12.40
CA PHE A 161 -1.50 8.84 -13.73
C PHE A 161 -0.51 9.94 -14.08
N SER A 162 0.50 9.61 -14.89
CA SER A 162 1.46 10.60 -15.38
C SER A 162 0.81 11.56 -16.37
N ASP A 163 1.36 12.77 -16.50
CA ASP A 163 0.91 13.75 -17.51
C ASP A 163 0.95 13.19 -18.94
N GLU A 164 1.87 12.26 -19.21
CA GLU A 164 1.95 11.57 -20.49
C GLU A 164 0.71 10.71 -20.75
N ILE A 165 0.31 9.89 -19.77
CA ILE A 165 -0.90 9.06 -19.84
C ILE A 165 -2.14 9.94 -19.97
N LEU A 166 -2.26 11.00 -19.18
CA LEU A 166 -3.41 11.92 -19.24
C LEU A 166 -3.54 12.61 -20.60
N ARG A 167 -2.42 13.03 -21.21
CA ARG A 167 -2.45 13.61 -22.56
C ARG A 167 -2.86 12.61 -23.64
N MET A 168 -2.46 11.35 -23.51
CA MET A 168 -2.90 10.29 -24.43
C MET A 168 -4.41 10.08 -24.37
N THR A 169 -5.01 10.15 -23.17
CA THR A 169 -6.45 9.90 -23.00
C THR A 169 -7.32 11.11 -23.37
N GLU A 170 -6.84 12.34 -23.15
CA GLU A 170 -7.57 13.57 -23.52
C GLU A 170 -7.66 13.80 -25.04
N ALA A 171 -6.68 13.34 -25.81
CA ALA A 171 -6.55 13.67 -27.23
C ALA A 171 -7.50 12.90 -28.16
N ASP A 172 -8.13 11.81 -27.71
CA ASP A 172 -8.72 10.81 -28.62
C ASP A 172 -10.22 10.51 -28.46
N VAL A 173 -10.96 11.17 -27.55
CA VAL A 173 -12.40 10.86 -27.32
C VAL A 173 -13.24 10.94 -28.62
N SER A 174 -12.92 11.87 -29.51
CA SER A 174 -13.63 12.04 -30.80
C SER A 174 -13.25 11.04 -31.90
N LYS A 175 -12.13 10.30 -31.76
CA LYS A 175 -11.71 9.27 -32.74
C LYS A 175 -12.27 7.88 -32.42
N PHE A 176 -12.85 7.69 -31.23
CA PHE A 176 -13.20 6.38 -30.69
C PHE A 176 -14.55 5.79 -31.13
N TYR A 177 -15.38 6.53 -31.86
CA TYR A 177 -16.51 5.91 -32.51
C TYR A 177 -16.00 5.09 -33.69
N ALA A 178 -15.95 3.77 -33.52
CA ALA A 178 -15.85 2.84 -34.64
C ALA A 178 -17.00 3.15 -35.60
N THR A 179 -16.69 3.87 -36.67
CA THR A 179 -17.66 4.14 -37.73
C THR A 179 -18.18 2.82 -38.27
N LYS A 180 -19.44 2.76 -38.74
CA LYS A 180 -20.04 1.57 -39.40
C LYS A 180 -19.18 0.98 -40.55
N SER A 181 -18.10 1.67 -40.96
CA SER A 181 -17.16 1.26 -41.99
C SER A 181 -15.90 0.50 -41.52
N ASP A 182 -15.73 0.17 -40.23
CA ASP A 182 -14.62 -0.69 -39.82
C ASP A 182 -14.80 -2.13 -40.34
N LYS A 183 -14.16 -2.42 -41.48
CA LYS A 183 -14.28 -3.71 -42.21
C LYS A 183 -13.78 -4.92 -41.41
N LYS A 184 -13.13 -4.72 -40.26
CA LYS A 184 -12.65 -5.80 -39.39
C LYS A 184 -13.64 -6.18 -38.30
N ARG A 185 -14.71 -5.39 -38.07
CA ARG A 185 -15.72 -5.63 -37.04
C ARG A 185 -17.03 -6.08 -37.66
N ILE A 186 -17.76 -6.93 -36.95
CA ILE A 186 -19.13 -7.28 -37.28
C ILE A 186 -20.04 -6.20 -36.71
N ASP A 187 -20.86 -5.58 -37.54
CA ASP A 187 -21.84 -4.60 -37.09
C ASP A 187 -23.00 -5.31 -36.38
N LEU A 188 -23.08 -5.10 -35.06
CA LEU A 188 -24.14 -5.61 -34.19
C LEU A 188 -24.95 -4.44 -33.57
N THR A 189 -24.88 -3.24 -34.15
CA THR A 189 -25.54 -2.04 -33.58
C THR A 189 -27.06 -2.10 -33.56
N GLU A 190 -27.67 -2.98 -34.34
CA GLU A 190 -29.12 -3.22 -34.38
C GLU A 190 -29.58 -4.33 -33.40
N ILE A 191 -28.67 -4.90 -32.59
CA ILE A 191 -29.01 -5.88 -31.55
C ILE A 191 -29.24 -5.15 -30.23
N ASP A 192 -30.35 -5.47 -29.56
CA ASP A 192 -30.74 -4.92 -28.27
C ASP A 192 -29.92 -5.53 -27.10
N PHE A 193 -28.63 -5.24 -27.06
CA PHE A 193 -27.77 -5.55 -25.93
C PHE A 193 -28.19 -4.78 -24.67
N PHE A 194 -28.04 -5.40 -23.50
CA PHE A 194 -28.21 -4.76 -22.20
C PHE A 194 -27.04 -5.09 -21.27
N THR A 195 -26.78 -4.24 -20.29
CA THR A 195 -25.81 -4.48 -19.20
C THR A 195 -26.56 -4.69 -17.88
N VAL A 196 -25.92 -5.32 -16.90
CA VAL A 196 -26.53 -5.59 -15.58
C VAL A 196 -25.52 -5.24 -14.49
N ASP A 197 -25.60 -4.02 -13.99
CA ASP A 197 -24.60 -3.43 -13.11
C ASP A 197 -25.24 -2.72 -11.91
N GLY A 198 -24.42 -2.34 -10.94
CA GLY A 198 -24.84 -1.46 -9.85
C GLY A 198 -25.32 -0.10 -10.36
N SER A 199 -26.25 0.52 -9.64
CA SER A 199 -26.82 1.84 -10.03
C SER A 199 -25.78 2.97 -10.10
N ASP A 200 -24.64 2.76 -9.46
CA ASP A 200 -23.49 3.65 -9.30
C ASP A 200 -22.27 3.22 -10.13
N ALA A 201 -22.38 2.12 -10.89
CA ALA A 201 -21.34 1.67 -11.81
C ALA A 201 -21.09 2.70 -12.93
N LYS A 202 -19.83 2.82 -13.35
CA LYS A 202 -19.41 3.79 -14.40
C LYS A 202 -18.58 3.14 -15.51
N ASP A 203 -18.22 1.87 -15.32
CA ASP A 203 -17.32 1.04 -16.09
C ASP A 203 -18.07 -0.20 -16.58
N PHE A 204 -18.89 -0.02 -17.62
CA PHE A 204 -19.67 -1.11 -18.23
C PHE A 204 -18.79 -1.94 -19.18
N ASP A 205 -18.18 -2.99 -18.64
CA ASP A 205 -17.23 -3.84 -19.38
C ASP A 205 -17.91 -4.90 -20.24
N ASP A 206 -19.15 -5.28 -19.94
CA ASP A 206 -19.88 -6.32 -20.66
C ASP A 206 -21.33 -5.95 -21.01
N ALA A 207 -21.80 -6.52 -22.11
CA ALA A 207 -23.19 -6.42 -22.55
C ALA A 207 -23.69 -7.76 -23.08
N ILE A 208 -24.94 -8.08 -22.78
CA ILE A 208 -25.54 -9.39 -23.04
C ILE A 208 -26.79 -9.22 -23.90
N TYR A 209 -26.99 -10.14 -24.84
CA TYR A 209 -28.25 -10.34 -25.56
C TYR A 209 -28.60 -11.83 -25.56
N VAL A 210 -29.86 -12.17 -25.32
CA VAL A 210 -30.31 -13.57 -25.23
C VAL A 210 -31.59 -13.77 -26.04
N GLU A 211 -31.59 -14.78 -26.90
CA GLU A 211 -32.75 -15.16 -27.71
C GLU A 211 -33.01 -16.67 -27.69
N ALA A 212 -34.29 -17.05 -27.75
CA ALA A 212 -34.67 -18.45 -27.87
C ALA A 212 -34.42 -18.93 -29.30
N HIS A 213 -33.79 -20.09 -29.45
CA HIS A 213 -33.51 -20.67 -30.76
C HIS A 213 -34.71 -21.46 -31.29
N LYS A 214 -35.05 -21.30 -32.58
CA LYS A 214 -36.26 -21.88 -33.20
C LYS A 214 -36.40 -23.40 -33.09
N LYS A 215 -35.28 -24.12 -32.90
CA LYS A 215 -35.25 -25.60 -32.77
C LYS A 215 -35.12 -26.07 -31.31
N GLY A 216 -35.36 -25.18 -30.34
CA GLY A 216 -35.07 -25.40 -28.93
C GLY A 216 -33.68 -24.90 -28.53
N GLY A 217 -33.53 -24.57 -27.25
CA GLY A 217 -32.31 -23.97 -26.69
C GLY A 217 -32.30 -22.44 -26.76
N TRP A 218 -31.20 -21.85 -26.31
CA TRP A 218 -30.97 -20.41 -26.26
C TRP A 218 -29.66 -20.06 -26.94
N ARG A 219 -29.60 -18.86 -27.51
CA ARG A 219 -28.38 -18.22 -27.96
C ARG A 219 -28.14 -17.01 -27.07
N ALA A 220 -26.95 -16.91 -26.50
CA ALA A 220 -26.46 -15.73 -25.81
C ALA A 220 -25.32 -15.12 -26.61
N LEU A 221 -25.33 -13.79 -26.73
CA LEU A 221 -24.20 -13.00 -27.17
C LEU A 221 -23.66 -12.27 -25.94
N VAL A 222 -22.35 -12.34 -25.74
CA VAL A 222 -21.64 -11.60 -24.70
C VAL A 222 -20.63 -10.71 -25.42
N ALA A 223 -20.85 -9.40 -25.37
CA ALA A 223 -19.94 -8.40 -25.88
C ALA A 223 -19.10 -7.88 -24.71
N ILE A 224 -17.77 -7.91 -24.85
CA ILE A 224 -16.83 -7.37 -23.86
C ILE A 224 -16.17 -6.13 -24.45
N ALA A 225 -15.97 -5.11 -23.63
CA ALA A 225 -15.25 -3.90 -24.00
C ALA A 225 -13.86 -4.24 -24.58
N ASP A 226 -13.59 -3.72 -25.78
CA ASP A 226 -12.35 -3.97 -26.49
C ASP A 226 -11.25 -3.00 -26.04
N VAL A 227 -10.81 -3.15 -24.79
CA VAL A 227 -9.77 -2.30 -24.18
C VAL A 227 -8.47 -2.31 -25.00
N SER A 228 -8.14 -3.45 -25.63
CA SER A 228 -6.94 -3.63 -26.45
C SER A 228 -6.89 -2.76 -27.72
N SER A 229 -8.04 -2.24 -28.14
CA SER A 229 -8.11 -1.26 -29.23
C SER A 229 -7.66 0.15 -28.81
N TYR A 230 -7.58 0.40 -27.50
CA TYR A 230 -7.22 1.70 -26.93
C TYR A 230 -5.86 1.66 -26.21
N VAL A 231 -5.49 0.50 -25.67
CA VAL A 231 -4.23 0.28 -24.95
C VAL A 231 -3.40 -0.71 -25.76
N HIS A 232 -2.35 -0.23 -26.42
CA HIS A 232 -1.45 -1.06 -27.20
C HIS A 232 -0.23 -1.48 -26.38
N SER A 233 0.33 -2.65 -26.72
CA SER A 233 1.49 -3.17 -26.00
C SER A 233 2.67 -2.21 -26.09
N GLY A 234 3.24 -1.89 -24.92
CA GLY A 234 4.36 -0.97 -24.78
C GLY A 234 3.97 0.50 -24.57
N ASP A 235 2.69 0.85 -24.72
CA ASP A 235 2.21 2.20 -24.40
C ASP A 235 2.47 2.53 -22.91
N PRO A 236 2.66 3.81 -22.54
CA PRO A 236 2.80 4.21 -21.15
C PRO A 236 1.66 3.69 -20.25
N ILE A 237 0.42 3.68 -20.75
CA ILE A 237 -0.74 3.17 -20.02
C ILE A 237 -0.76 1.63 -19.90
N ASP A 238 -0.21 0.88 -20.86
CA ASP A 238 -0.03 -0.57 -20.78
C ASP A 238 0.98 -0.93 -19.69
N GLN A 239 2.09 -0.19 -19.63
CA GLN A 239 3.09 -0.36 -18.57
C GLN A 239 2.50 -0.04 -17.20
N GLU A 240 1.77 1.06 -17.07
CA GLU A 240 1.09 1.42 -15.82
C GLU A 240 0.05 0.35 -15.42
N ALA A 241 -0.76 -0.16 -16.35
CA ALA A 241 -1.73 -1.22 -16.08
C ALA A 241 -1.07 -2.52 -15.61
N PHE A 242 0.09 -2.87 -16.19
CA PHE A 242 0.86 -4.05 -15.78
C PHE A 242 1.39 -3.93 -14.34
N PHE A 243 1.78 -2.73 -13.90
CA PHE A 243 2.28 -2.47 -12.55
C PHE A 243 1.21 -2.06 -11.52
N GLY A 244 0.07 -1.54 -11.96
CA GLY A 244 -1.05 -1.07 -11.12
C GLY A 244 -1.90 -2.20 -10.52
N TYR A 245 -1.61 -3.44 -10.91
CA TYR A 245 -2.20 -4.70 -10.46
C TYR A 245 -3.71 -4.84 -10.71
N PHE A 246 -4.61 -4.03 -10.12
CA PHE A 246 -6.08 -4.11 -10.32
C PHE A 246 -6.81 -2.81 -9.90
N CYS A 247 -8.04 -2.59 -10.40
CA CYS A 247 -8.93 -1.55 -9.88
C CYS A 247 -9.27 -1.84 -8.41
N LEU A 248 -9.07 -0.84 -7.55
CA LEU A 248 -9.40 -0.89 -6.13
C LEU A 248 -10.69 -0.12 -5.88
N PHE A 249 -11.70 -0.83 -5.39
CA PHE A 249 -12.98 -0.24 -4.98
C PHE A 249 -12.97 -0.10 -3.45
N SER A 250 -13.08 1.13 -2.97
CA SER A 250 -13.13 1.49 -1.54
C SER A 250 -14.55 1.75 -1.07
#